data_AF-A0A382DPC9-F1
#
_entry.id   AF-A0A382DPC9-F1
#
_cell.length_a   1.000
_cell.length_b   1.000
_cell.length_c   1.000
_cell.angle_alpha   90.00
_cell.angle_beta   90.00
_cell.angle_gamma   90.00
#
_symmetry.space_group_name_H-M   'P 1'
#
loop_
_entity.id
_entity.type
_entity.pdbx_description
1 polymer ?
#
loop_
_entity_poly.entity_id
_entity_poly.type
_entity_poly.pdbx_seq_one_letter_code
_entity_poly.pdbx_strand_id
1 'polypeptide(L)' 'MEARLSQPAALTIAGSDSSGGAGLQADLRTMTKLRVHGASVVTCVTAQNP' A
#
# COMPACT_ATOMS: atom_id res chain seq x y z
N MET A 1 -17.30 27.46 1.93
CA MET A 1 -16.98 26.17 1.27
C MET A 1 -15.51 25.94 1.48
N GLU A 2 -15.12 25.14 2.49
CA GLU A 2 -13.71 24.81 2.70
C GLU A 2 -13.23 23.89 1.58
N ALA A 3 -12.05 24.17 1.03
CA ALA A 3 -11.40 23.29 0.07
C ALA A 3 -11.10 21.97 0.76
N ARG A 4 -11.65 20.87 0.24
CA ARG A 4 -11.33 19.52 0.70
C ARG A 4 -9.87 19.26 0.33
N LEU A 5 -8.96 19.33 1.30
CA LEU A 5 -7.56 18.97 1.08
C LEU A 5 -7.52 17.54 0.54
N SER A 6 -6.93 17.35 -0.63
CA SER A 6 -6.70 16.02 -1.19
C SER A 6 -5.87 15.20 -0.19
N GLN A 7 -6.27 13.95 0.08
CA GLN A 7 -5.47 13.06 0.91
C GLN A 7 -4.05 12.99 0.35
N PRO A 8 -3.00 13.00 1.20
CA PRO A 8 -1.63 12.76 0.72
C PRO A 8 -1.60 11.44 -0.06
N ALA A 9 -0.86 11.41 -1.16
CA ALA A 9 -0.69 10.22 -1.98
C ALA A 9 0.72 9.65 -1.81
N ALA A 10 0.84 8.32 -1.79
CA ALA A 10 2.12 7.63 -1.72
C ALA A 10 2.14 6.42 -2.68
N LEU A 11 3.32 6.15 -3.25
CA LEU A 11 3.58 5.02 -4.13
C LEU A 11 4.53 4.04 -3.42
N THR A 12 4.09 2.80 -3.20
CA THR A 12 5.01 1.72 -2.84
C THR A 12 5.54 1.02 -4.10
N ILE A 13 6.81 0.66 -4.09
CA ILE A 13 7.48 -0.12 -5.14
C ILE A 13 8.08 -1.34 -4.43
N ALA A 14 7.34 -2.45 -4.44
CA ALA A 14 7.64 -3.59 -3.59
C ALA A 14 7.10 -4.91 -4.19
N GLY A 15 7.53 -6.02 -3.61
CA GLY A 15 6.99 -7.35 -3.89
C GLY A 15 5.59 -7.55 -3.31
N SER A 16 4.78 -8.35 -3.97
CA SER A 16 3.49 -8.84 -3.48
C SER A 16 3.70 -10.08 -2.64
N ASP A 17 3.31 -10.02 -1.36
CA ASP A 17 3.25 -11.16 -0.45
C ASP A 17 1.83 -11.74 -0.46
N SER A 18 1.67 -12.99 -0.89
CA SER A 18 0.37 -13.67 -0.97
C SER A 18 -0.30 -13.90 0.39
N SER A 19 0.46 -13.95 1.49
CA SER A 19 -0.09 -14.02 2.85
C SER A 19 -0.64 -12.66 3.31
N GLY A 20 -0.12 -11.58 2.71
CA GLY A 20 -0.44 -10.20 3.03
C GLY A 20 0.16 -9.69 4.34
N GLY A 21 1.08 -10.43 4.97
CA GLY A 21 1.76 -10.03 6.21
C GLY A 21 2.87 -9.00 5.99
N ALA A 22 3.45 -8.96 4.80
CA ALA A 22 4.52 -8.06 4.39
C ALA A 22 4.24 -7.45 2.99
N GLY A 23 5.29 -6.91 2.36
CA GLY A 23 5.26 -6.40 1.00
C GLY A 23 4.27 -5.23 0.81
N LEU A 24 3.87 -5.02 -0.45
CA LEU A 24 2.98 -3.92 -0.81
C LEU A 24 1.61 -4.00 -0.11
N GLN A 25 1.16 -5.18 0.28
CA GLN A 25 -0.08 -5.34 1.06
C GLN A 25 0.05 -4.71 2.46
N ALA A 26 1.18 -4.91 3.14
CA ALA A 26 1.44 -4.29 4.45
C ALA A 26 1.61 -2.78 4.32
N ASP A 27 2.28 -2.32 3.26
CA ASP A 27 2.44 -0.90 2.95
C ASP A 27 1.09 -0.21 2.76
N LEU A 28 0.23 -0.76 1.87
CA LEU A 28 -1.09 -0.18 1.57
C LEU A 28 -2.01 -0.17 2.78
N ARG A 29 -1.95 -1.21 3.63
CA ARG A 29 -2.68 -1.21 4.93
C ARG A 29 -2.20 -0.10 5.85
N THR A 30 -0.89 0.13 5.90
CA THR A 30 -0.29 1.21 6.71
C THR A 30 -0.70 2.59 6.18
N MET A 31 -0.61 2.81 4.87
CA MET A 31 -1.06 4.04 4.22
C MET A 31 -2.54 4.32 4.49
N THR A 32 -3.40 3.30 4.39
CA THR A 32 -4.83 3.40 4.70
C THR A 32 -5.05 3.84 6.15
N LYS A 33 -4.35 3.24 7.12
CA LYS A 33 -4.41 3.63 8.54
C LYS A 33 -3.96 5.08 8.77
N LEU A 34 -3.02 5.57 7.96
CA LEU A 34 -2.51 6.93 8.01
C LEU A 34 -3.30 7.94 7.16
N ARG A 35 -4.44 7.54 6.59
CA ARG A 35 -5.28 8.38 5.71
C ARG A 35 -4.56 8.88 4.45
N VAL A 36 -3.64 8.06 3.95
CA VAL A 36 -2.90 8.27 2.69
C VAL A 36 -3.55 7.46 1.57
N HIS A 37 -3.73 8.08 0.41
CA HIS A 37 -4.09 7.35 -0.81
C HIS A 37 -2.88 6.55 -1.30
N GLY A 38 -2.87 5.24 -1.02
CA GLY A 38 -1.79 4.35 -1.43
C GLY A 38 -1.97 3.82 -2.85
N ALA A 39 -0.91 3.87 -3.64
CA ALA A 39 -0.77 3.20 -4.93
C ALA A 39 0.44 2.25 -4.89
N SER A 40 0.51 1.28 -5.82
CA SER A 40 1.57 0.27 -5.83
C SER A 40 2.11 -0.03 -7.23
N VAL A 41 3.43 -0.23 -7.32
CA VAL A 41 4.11 -0.92 -8.42
C VAL A 41 4.56 -2.29 -7.93
N VAL A 42 4.08 -3.34 -8.59
CA VAL A 42 4.43 -4.73 -8.23
C VAL A 42 5.75 -5.09 -8.90
N THR A 43 6.78 -5.39 -8.11
CA THR A 43 8.11 -5.78 -8.64
C THR A 43 8.29 -7.30 -8.74
N CYS A 44 7.63 -8.06 -7.87
CA CYS A 44 7.56 -9.51 -7.90
C CYS A 44 6.27 -9.99 -7.23
N VAL A 45 5.91 -11.25 -7.50
CA VAL A 45 4.81 -11.93 -6.82
C VAL A 45 5.38 -13.18 -6.16
N THR A 46 5.20 -13.30 -4.84
CA THR A 46 5.56 -14.51 -4.10
C THR A 46 4.31 -15.37 -3.89
N ALA A 47 4.51 -16.69 -3.87
CA ALA A 47 3.54 -17.64 -3.34
C ALA A 47 4.15 -18.19 -2.04
N GLN A 48 3.70 -17.65 -0.92
CA GLN A 48 4.20 -17.97 0.41
C GLN A 48 3.06 -18.44 1.29
N ASN A 49 3.33 -19.49 2.05
CA ASN A 49 2.51 -19.88 3.19
C ASN A 49 3.21 -19.31 4.44
N PRO A 50 2.47 -18.77 5.42
CA PRO A 50 3.05 -18.05 6.56
C PRO A 50 4.05 -18.88 7.37
#